data_AF-A0A1Y5HRW6-F1
#
_entry.id   AF-A0A1Y5HRW6-F1
#
_cell.length_a   1.000
_cell.length_b   1.000
_cell.length_c   1.000
_cell.angle_alpha   90.00
_cell.angle_beta   90.00
_cell.angle_gamma   90.00
#
_symmetry.space_group_name_H-M   'P 1'
#
loop_
_entity.id
_entity.type
_entity.pdbx_description
1 polymer ?
#
loop_
_entity_poly.entity_id
_entity_poly.type
_entity_poly.pdbx_seq_one_letter_code
_entity_poly.pdbx_strand_id
1 'polypeptide(L)'
;MRHIIIKLVIVNILFIFFFPVVVHADIYRWVDEKGRVQFSDSPNPNYGSQALVGKIATPAKATDITQLQKTAKQLKRQRLKRESDAEKLFKDKRKKRLNNEKRIAKKKRKKEACDNARKKENLAFRQRSKSRNLTAMRKALDRYKKKRMIRINKCQ
;
A
#
# COMPACT_ATOMS: atom_id res chain seq x y z
N MET A 1 19.26 67.16 40.42
CA MET A 1 20.10 66.16 39.70
C MET A 1 19.33 64.87 39.38
N ARG A 2 18.81 64.13 40.38
CA ARG A 2 18.03 62.87 40.16
C ARG A 2 16.87 62.99 39.16
N HIS A 3 16.05 64.04 39.23
CA HIS A 3 14.92 64.22 38.31
C HIS A 3 15.34 64.54 36.86
N ILE A 4 16.52 65.13 36.65
CA ILE A 4 17.05 65.42 35.32
C ILE A 4 17.53 64.11 34.67
N ILE A 5 18.19 63.26 35.45
CA ILE A 5 18.63 61.92 35.01
C ILE A 5 17.42 61.06 34.67
N ILE A 6 16.38 61.04 35.50
CA ILE A 6 15.15 60.27 35.22
C ILE A 6 14.46 60.77 33.94
N LYS A 7 14.36 62.09 33.72
CA LYS A 7 13.80 62.64 32.48
C LYS A 7 14.63 62.26 31.26
N LEU A 8 15.96 62.32 31.34
CA LEU A 8 16.84 61.88 30.25
C LEU A 8 16.69 60.39 29.93
N VAL A 9 16.56 59.54 30.94
CA VAL A 9 16.33 58.10 30.76
C VAL A 9 14.96 57.84 30.10
N ILE A 10 13.91 58.53 30.56
CA ILE A 10 12.56 58.40 29.97
C ILE A 10 12.56 58.86 28.51
N VAL A 11 13.23 59.97 28.19
CA VAL A 11 13.35 60.46 26.80
C VAL A 11 14.12 59.48 25.93
N ASN A 12 15.21 58.88 26.43
CA ASN A 12 15.97 57.87 25.68
C ASN A 12 15.13 56.61 25.41
N ILE A 13 14.38 56.13 26.41
CA ILE A 13 13.47 54.98 26.24
C ILE A 13 12.37 55.30 25.22
N LEU A 14 11.78 56.50 25.29
CA LEU A 14 10.79 56.94 24.30
C LEU A 14 11.38 56.99 22.89
N PHE A 15 12.62 57.47 22.73
CA PHE A 15 13.27 57.54 21.42
C PHE A 15 13.49 56.16 20.79
N ILE A 16 13.86 55.15 21.59
CA ILE A 16 14.05 53.77 21.10
C ILE A 16 12.70 53.16 20.67
N PHE A 17 11.61 53.45 21.39
CA PHE A 17 10.29 52.92 21.05
C PHE A 17 9.66 53.56 19.80
N PHE A 18 9.99 54.81 19.50
CA PHE A 18 9.39 55.55 18.37
C PHE A 18 10.11 55.37 17.02
N PHE A 19 11.33 54.81 17.01
CA PHE A 19 12.05 54.51 15.78
C PHE A 19 12.25 52.99 15.62
N PRO A 20 11.19 52.21 15.30
CA PRO A 20 11.40 50.86 14.83
C PRO A 20 12.19 50.92 13.52
N VAL A 21 13.44 50.46 13.53
CA VAL A 21 14.21 50.23 12.32
C VAL A 21 13.50 49.12 11.56
N VAL A 22 12.77 49.48 10.50
CA VAL A 22 12.10 48.51 9.65
C VAL A 22 13.16 47.81 8.83
N VAL A 23 13.61 46.65 9.31
CA VAL A 23 14.49 45.76 8.53
C VAL A 23 13.63 45.06 7.50
N HIS A 24 13.65 45.55 6.26
CA HIS A 24 13.07 44.85 5.11
C HIS A 24 14.02 43.72 4.72
N ALA A 25 13.69 42.50 5.15
CA ALA A 25 14.36 41.29 4.71
C ALA A 25 13.70 40.79 3.42
N ASP A 26 14.17 41.31 2.29
CA ASP A 26 13.72 40.85 0.97
C ASP A 26 14.47 39.58 0.57
N ILE A 27 13.74 38.51 0.27
CA ILE A 27 14.32 37.26 -0.26
C ILE A 27 14.23 37.30 -1.78
N TYR A 28 15.37 37.33 -2.44
CA TYR A 28 15.50 37.41 -3.89
C TYR A 28 15.50 36.00 -4.49
N ARG A 29 14.66 35.77 -5.51
CA ARG A 29 14.55 34.48 -6.22
C ARG A 29 14.87 34.66 -7.70
N TRP A 30 15.82 33.88 -8.23
CA TRP A 30 16.11 33.83 -9.67
C TRP A 30 16.42 32.39 -10.13
N VAL A 31 16.55 32.22 -11.45
CA VAL A 31 16.87 30.93 -12.08
C VAL A 31 18.25 31.06 -12.72
N ASP A 32 19.18 30.14 -12.40
CA ASP A 32 20.53 30.13 -12.98
C ASP A 32 20.54 29.61 -14.44
N GLU A 33 21.68 29.72 -15.12
CA GLU A 33 21.85 29.26 -16.51
C GLU A 33 21.57 27.76 -16.70
N LYS A 34 21.61 26.98 -15.61
CA LYS A 34 21.33 25.54 -15.59
C LYS A 34 19.87 25.24 -15.26
N GLY A 35 19.01 26.26 -15.19
CA GLY A 35 17.59 26.12 -14.90
C GLY A 35 17.26 25.84 -13.43
N ARG A 36 18.19 26.06 -12.51
CA ARG A 36 17.98 25.82 -11.07
C ARG A 36 17.53 27.09 -10.37
N VAL A 37 16.56 26.95 -9.47
CA VAL A 37 16.04 28.05 -8.67
C VAL A 37 16.99 28.32 -7.50
N GLN A 38 17.42 29.57 -7.35
CA GLN A 38 18.29 30.04 -6.28
C GLN A 38 17.58 31.11 -5.43
N PHE A 39 17.93 31.17 -4.15
CA PHE A 39 17.42 32.14 -3.19
C PHE A 39 18.60 32.82 -2.48
N SER A 40 18.52 34.13 -2.27
CA SER A 40 19.55 34.91 -1.55
C SER A 40 18.93 36.11 -0.84
N ASP A 41 19.60 36.56 0.22
CA ASP A 41 19.26 37.79 0.95
C ASP A 41 19.75 39.06 0.23
N SER A 42 20.56 38.89 -0.83
CA SER A 42 21.02 39.98 -1.70
C SER A 42 20.70 39.70 -3.18
N PRO A 43 20.37 40.74 -3.97
CA PRO A 43 20.11 40.58 -5.39
C PRO A 43 21.38 40.21 -6.14
N ASN A 44 21.26 39.30 -7.10
CA ASN A 44 22.27 39.05 -8.12
C ASN A 44 22.52 40.35 -8.92
N PRO A 45 23.77 40.65 -9.37
CA PRO A 45 24.05 41.77 -10.29
C PRO A 45 23.09 41.91 -11.48
N ASN A 46 22.56 40.78 -11.99
CA ASN A 46 21.62 40.74 -13.11
C ASN A 46 20.16 40.51 -12.66
N TYR A 47 19.82 40.75 -11.39
CA TYR A 47 18.48 40.48 -10.86
C TYR A 47 17.41 41.28 -11.59
N GLY A 48 17.67 42.53 -11.97
CA GLY A 48 16.68 43.39 -12.65
C GLY A 48 16.15 42.85 -13.97
N SER A 49 16.98 42.12 -14.73
CA SER A 49 16.57 41.50 -16.01
C SER A 49 15.92 40.12 -15.86
N GLN A 50 16.15 39.46 -14.72
CA GLN A 50 15.62 38.13 -14.40
C GLN A 50 14.48 38.16 -13.38
N ALA A 51 14.21 39.32 -12.79
CA ALA A 51 13.16 39.52 -11.81
C ALA A 51 11.82 39.20 -12.47
N LEU A 52 11.21 38.11 -12.03
CA LEU A 52 9.81 37.84 -12.29
C LEU A 52 9.02 38.92 -11.54
N VAL A 53 8.77 40.06 -12.18
CA VAL A 53 7.73 40.99 -11.74
C VAL A 53 6.45 40.17 -11.71
N GLY A 54 6.00 39.84 -10.50
CA GLY A 54 4.79 39.05 -10.32
C GLY A 54 3.70 39.72 -11.14
N LYS A 55 3.21 39.03 -12.18
CA LYS A 55 2.01 39.49 -12.88
C LYS A 55 0.97 39.72 -11.79
N ILE A 56 0.57 40.98 -11.62
CA ILE A 56 -0.57 41.34 -10.78
C ILE A 56 -1.67 40.38 -11.21
N ALA A 57 -2.07 39.50 -10.29
CA ALA A 57 -3.05 38.48 -10.59
C ALA A 57 -4.31 39.22 -11.07
N THR A 58 -4.62 39.11 -12.36
CA THR A 58 -5.91 39.53 -12.87
C THR A 58 -6.97 38.88 -11.99
N PRO A 59 -8.01 39.60 -11.53
CA PRO A 59 -9.03 39.02 -10.66
C PRO A 59 -9.52 37.74 -11.33
N ALA A 60 -9.39 36.62 -10.61
CA ALA A 60 -9.72 35.31 -11.14
C ALA A 60 -11.11 35.38 -11.78
N LYS A 61 -11.21 34.94 -13.05
CA LYS A 61 -12.51 34.79 -13.74
C LYS A 61 -13.48 34.13 -12.75
N ALA A 62 -14.60 34.81 -12.47
CA ALA A 62 -15.62 34.33 -11.54
C ALA A 62 -15.90 32.85 -11.83
N THR A 63 -15.48 31.99 -10.91
CA THR A 63 -15.52 30.55 -11.13
C THR A 63 -16.99 30.14 -11.11
N ASP A 64 -17.46 29.51 -12.18
CA ASP A 64 -18.86 29.08 -12.26
C ASP A 64 -19.14 28.03 -11.17
N ILE A 65 -19.78 28.48 -10.09
CA ILE A 65 -20.13 27.69 -8.92
C ILE A 65 -20.95 26.46 -9.33
N THR A 66 -21.78 26.59 -10.36
CA THR A 66 -22.62 25.49 -10.85
C THR A 66 -21.78 24.40 -11.54
N GLN A 67 -20.74 24.78 -12.28
CA GLN A 67 -19.80 23.86 -12.90
C GLN A 67 -18.94 23.14 -11.85
N LEU A 68 -18.53 23.84 -10.79
CA LEU A 68 -17.82 23.26 -9.65
C LEU A 68 -18.69 22.23 -8.91
N GLN A 69 -19.96 22.55 -8.65
CA GLN A 69 -20.89 21.61 -8.01
C GLN A 69 -21.14 20.36 -8.85
N LYS A 70 -21.30 20.51 -10.17
CA LYS A 70 -21.45 19.37 -11.11
C LYS A 70 -20.20 18.48 -11.06
N THR A 71 -19.02 19.09 -11.13
CA THR A 71 -17.74 18.37 -11.07
C THR A 71 -17.58 17.63 -9.74
N ALA A 72 -17.87 18.28 -8.61
CA ALA A 72 -17.82 17.66 -7.29
C ALA A 72 -18.78 16.46 -7.17
N LYS A 73 -20.00 16.58 -7.69
CA LYS A 73 -20.98 15.48 -7.70
C LYS A 73 -20.51 14.30 -8.55
N GLN A 74 -19.91 14.57 -9.71
CA GLN A 74 -19.33 13.55 -10.58
C GLN A 74 -18.16 12.84 -9.91
N LEU A 75 -17.22 13.58 -9.32
CA LEU A 75 -16.07 13.01 -8.59
C LEU A 75 -16.52 12.14 -7.41
N LYS A 76 -17.54 12.59 -6.66
CA LYS A 76 -18.13 11.81 -5.57
C LYS A 76 -18.72 10.49 -6.07
N ARG A 77 -19.49 10.52 -7.17
CA ARG A 77 -20.05 9.30 -7.79
C ARG A 77 -18.96 8.34 -8.26
N GLN A 78 -17.91 8.85 -8.91
CA GLN A 78 -16.78 8.03 -9.35
C GLN A 78 -16.02 7.41 -8.18
N ARG A 79 -15.83 8.15 -7.08
CA ARG A 79 -15.21 7.63 -5.85
C ARG A 79 -16.03 6.47 -5.28
N LEU A 80 -17.32 6.65 -5.07
CA LEU A 80 -18.21 5.60 -4.54
C LEU A 80 -18.23 4.35 -5.43
N LYS A 81 -18.22 4.54 -6.76
CA LYS A 81 -18.13 3.42 -7.71
C LYS A 81 -16.81 2.65 -7.54
N ARG A 82 -15.67 3.35 -7.48
CA ARG A 82 -14.35 2.73 -7.26
C ARG A 82 -14.28 1.97 -5.93
N GLU A 83 -14.82 2.53 -4.87
CA GLU A 83 -14.87 1.89 -3.55
C GLU A 83 -15.72 0.60 -3.60
N SER A 84 -16.89 0.64 -4.25
CA SER A 84 -17.75 -0.55 -4.43
C SER A 84 -17.08 -1.63 -5.29
N ASP A 85 -16.46 -1.24 -6.40
CA ASP A 85 -15.77 -2.16 -7.30
C ASP A 85 -14.56 -2.81 -6.60
N ALA A 86 -13.80 -2.03 -5.83
CA ALA A 86 -12.70 -2.54 -5.01
C ALA A 86 -13.20 -3.54 -3.97
N GLU A 87 -14.28 -3.23 -3.25
CA GLU A 87 -14.86 -4.14 -2.25
C GLU A 87 -15.30 -5.48 -2.88
N LYS A 88 -15.96 -5.44 -4.04
CA LYS A 88 -16.34 -6.65 -4.79
C LYS A 88 -15.12 -7.47 -5.18
N LEU A 89 -14.08 -6.83 -5.72
CA LEU A 89 -12.83 -7.50 -6.08
C LEU A 89 -12.17 -8.17 -4.87
N PHE A 90 -12.15 -7.53 -3.71
CA PHE A 90 -11.61 -8.12 -2.49
C PHE A 90 -12.42 -9.33 -2.02
N LYS A 91 -13.76 -9.24 -2.02
CA LYS A 91 -14.65 -10.36 -1.69
C LYS A 91 -14.44 -11.55 -2.62
N ASP A 92 -14.34 -11.30 -3.92
CA ASP A 92 -14.11 -12.34 -4.92
C ASP A 92 -12.74 -13.00 -4.78
N LYS A 93 -11.68 -12.20 -4.57
CA LYS A 93 -10.34 -12.73 -4.30
C LYS A 93 -10.33 -13.61 -3.04
N ARG A 94 -10.98 -13.16 -1.96
CA ARG A 94 -11.09 -13.93 -0.71
C ARG A 94 -11.84 -15.26 -0.94
N LYS A 95 -12.96 -15.23 -1.66
CA LYS A 95 -13.74 -16.43 -2.00
C LYS A 95 -12.93 -17.41 -2.84
N LYS A 96 -12.24 -16.92 -3.88
CA LYS A 96 -11.36 -17.74 -4.74
C LYS A 96 -10.22 -18.37 -3.94
N ARG A 97 -9.56 -17.60 -3.07
CA ARG A 97 -8.49 -18.10 -2.19
C ARG A 97 -9.00 -19.21 -1.28
N LEU A 98 -10.10 -18.99 -0.56
CA LEU A 98 -10.70 -19.98 0.34
C LEU A 98 -11.08 -21.27 -0.41
N ASN A 99 -11.68 -21.15 -1.59
CA ASN A 99 -12.05 -22.30 -2.40
C ASN A 99 -10.81 -23.07 -2.90
N ASN A 100 -9.75 -22.37 -3.29
CA ASN A 100 -8.50 -23.01 -3.69
C ASN A 100 -7.83 -23.73 -2.51
N GLU A 101 -7.76 -23.10 -1.34
CA GLU A 101 -7.24 -23.71 -0.12
C GLU A 101 -8.03 -24.97 0.27
N LYS A 102 -9.37 -24.91 0.24
CA LYS A 102 -10.23 -26.09 0.45
C LYS A 102 -9.96 -27.20 -0.57
N ARG A 103 -9.78 -26.86 -1.85
CA ARG A 103 -9.47 -27.82 -2.91
C ARG A 103 -8.11 -28.48 -2.70
N ILE A 104 -7.09 -27.71 -2.35
CA ILE A 104 -5.74 -28.21 -2.03
C ILE A 104 -5.80 -29.13 -0.81
N ALA A 105 -6.46 -28.71 0.26
CA ALA A 105 -6.63 -29.51 1.48
C ALA A 105 -7.37 -30.83 1.19
N LYS A 106 -8.44 -30.81 0.38
CA LYS A 106 -9.17 -32.02 -0.02
C LYS A 106 -8.28 -32.96 -0.83
N LYS A 107 -7.49 -32.45 -1.78
CA LYS A 107 -6.52 -33.25 -2.55
C LYS A 107 -5.46 -33.88 -1.64
N LYS A 108 -4.90 -33.10 -0.71
CA LYS A 108 -3.92 -33.58 0.28
C LYS A 108 -4.50 -34.69 1.15
N ARG A 109 -5.69 -34.49 1.71
CA ARG A 109 -6.40 -35.51 2.50
C ARG A 109 -6.70 -36.79 1.70
N LYS A 110 -7.15 -36.66 0.44
CA LYS A 110 -7.36 -37.84 -0.46
C LYS A 110 -6.05 -38.59 -0.66
N LYS A 111 -4.94 -37.88 -0.96
CA LYS A 111 -3.61 -38.47 -1.14
C LYS A 111 -3.14 -39.21 0.12
N GLU A 112 -3.20 -38.56 1.28
CA GLU A 112 -2.81 -39.16 2.56
C GLU A 112 -3.65 -40.39 2.89
N ALA A 113 -4.96 -40.35 2.66
CA ALA A 113 -5.83 -41.51 2.85
C ALA A 113 -5.43 -42.69 1.94
N CYS A 114 -5.12 -42.40 0.67
CA CYS A 114 -4.67 -43.39 -0.30
C CYS A 114 -3.30 -44.00 0.07
N ASP A 115 -2.36 -43.18 0.56
CA ASP A 115 -1.04 -43.62 1.01
C ASP A 115 -1.15 -44.48 2.28
N ASN A 116 -2.00 -44.08 3.22
CA ASN A 116 -2.27 -44.86 4.43
C ASN A 116 -2.95 -46.20 4.12
N ALA A 117 -3.90 -46.23 3.19
CA ALA A 117 -4.50 -47.47 2.71
C ALA A 117 -3.45 -48.40 2.09
N ARG A 118 -2.56 -47.87 1.23
CA ARG A 118 -1.45 -48.62 0.64
C ARG A 118 -0.52 -49.20 1.71
N LYS A 119 -0.14 -48.41 2.71
CA LYS A 119 0.72 -48.86 3.82
C LYS A 119 0.07 -50.00 4.61
N LYS A 120 -1.22 -49.87 4.96
CA LYS A 120 -1.99 -50.91 5.67
C LYS A 120 -2.11 -52.20 4.85
N GLU A 121 -2.39 -52.08 3.55
CA GLU A 121 -2.46 -53.23 2.63
C GLU A 121 -1.12 -53.96 2.54
N ASN A 122 -0.03 -53.22 2.37
CA ASN A 122 1.32 -53.78 2.32
C ASN A 122 1.69 -54.49 3.62
N LEU A 123 1.39 -53.89 4.77
CA LEU A 123 1.64 -54.49 6.07
C LEU A 123 0.86 -55.79 6.26
N ALA A 124 -0.45 -55.76 5.95
CA ALA A 124 -1.30 -56.94 6.04
C ALA A 124 -0.85 -58.06 5.09
N PHE A 125 -0.41 -57.71 3.87
CA PHE A 125 0.16 -58.68 2.94
C PHE A 125 1.43 -59.30 3.50
N ARG A 126 2.39 -58.49 3.97
CA ARG A 126 3.64 -58.95 4.60
C ARG A 126 3.39 -59.89 5.78
N GLN A 127 2.40 -59.59 6.62
CA GLN A 127 2.06 -60.45 7.75
C GLN A 127 1.50 -61.81 7.29
N ARG A 128 0.59 -61.81 6.31
CA ARG A 128 -0.02 -63.04 5.78
C ARG A 128 0.94 -63.89 4.95
N SER A 129 1.90 -63.25 4.27
CA SER A 129 2.91 -63.93 3.48
C SER A 129 4.01 -64.59 4.32
N LYS A 130 4.02 -64.44 5.66
CA LYS A 130 4.94 -65.16 6.54
C LYS A 130 4.61 -66.64 6.70
N SER A 131 3.43 -67.08 6.26
CA SER A 131 3.03 -68.49 6.28
C SER A 131 3.97 -69.35 5.44
N ARG A 132 4.41 -70.51 5.95
CA ARG A 132 5.21 -71.49 5.18
C ARG A 132 4.38 -72.29 4.15
N ASN A 133 3.06 -72.11 4.11
CA ASN A 133 2.16 -72.82 3.21
C ASN A 133 1.96 -72.04 1.89
N LEU A 134 2.31 -72.66 0.76
CA LEU A 134 2.18 -72.09 -0.59
C LEU A 134 0.74 -71.68 -0.94
N THR A 135 -0.26 -72.47 -0.55
CA THR A 135 -1.68 -72.17 -0.78
C THR A 135 -2.12 -70.93 -0.01
N ALA A 136 -1.62 -70.75 1.22
CA ALA A 136 -1.88 -69.55 2.00
C ALA A 136 -1.23 -68.30 1.40
N MET A 137 0.00 -68.43 0.87
CA MET A 137 0.69 -67.35 0.16
C MET A 137 -0.06 -66.93 -1.12
N ARG A 138 -0.52 -67.89 -1.94
CA ARG A 138 -1.31 -67.62 -3.15
C ARG A 138 -2.60 -66.86 -2.83
N LYS A 139 -3.35 -67.33 -1.83
CA LYS A 139 -4.56 -66.62 -1.35
C LYS A 139 -4.26 -65.22 -0.82
N ALA A 140 -3.12 -65.01 -0.16
CA ALA A 140 -2.70 -63.69 0.31
C ALA A 140 -2.38 -62.74 -0.86
N LEU A 141 -1.72 -63.24 -1.91
CA LEU A 141 -1.40 -62.50 -3.13
C LEU A 141 -2.65 -62.06 -3.87
N ASP A 142 -3.63 -62.95 -4.07
CA ASP A 142 -4.88 -62.61 -4.77
C ASP A 142 -5.69 -61.55 -4.02
N ARG A 143 -5.78 -61.69 -2.69
CA ARG A 143 -6.42 -60.66 -1.85
C ARG A 143 -5.72 -59.31 -1.96
N TYR A 144 -4.38 -59.30 -1.99
CA TYR A 144 -3.60 -58.08 -2.16
C TYR A 144 -3.82 -57.45 -3.54
N LYS A 145 -3.80 -58.24 -4.62
CA LYS A 145 -4.09 -57.78 -5.99
C LYS A 145 -5.48 -57.16 -6.08
N LYS A 146 -6.51 -57.83 -5.56
CA LYS A 146 -7.90 -57.34 -5.55
C LYS A 146 -8.02 -55.99 -4.82
N LYS A 147 -7.44 -55.88 -3.62
CA LYS A 147 -7.45 -54.62 -2.85
C LYS A 147 -6.69 -53.50 -3.57
N ARG A 148 -5.53 -53.81 -4.15
CA ARG A 148 -4.73 -52.85 -4.92
C ARG A 148 -5.53 -52.27 -6.10
N MET A 149 -6.25 -53.10 -6.84
CA MET A 149 -7.10 -52.63 -7.96
C MET A 149 -8.20 -51.69 -7.48
N ILE A 150 -8.91 -52.06 -6.41
CA ILE A 150 -9.95 -51.20 -5.81
C ILE A 150 -9.36 -49.85 -5.36
N ARG A 151 -8.19 -49.87 -4.72
CA ARG A 151 -7.50 -48.65 -4.29
C ARG A 151 -7.10 -47.78 -5.49
N ILE A 152 -6.56 -48.35 -6.56
CA ILE A 152 -6.18 -47.60 -7.78
C ILE A 152 -7.41 -46.90 -8.35
N ASN A 153 -8.52 -47.61 -8.54
CA ASN A 153 -9.76 -47.04 -9.08
C ASN A 153 -10.34 -45.93 -8.18
N LYS A 154 -10.17 -46.04 -6.84
CA LYS A 154 -10.66 -45.04 -5.88
C LYS A 154 -9.73 -43.83 -5.75
N CYS A 155 -8.44 -44.02 -6.00
CA CYS A 155 -7.39 -43.03 -5.75
C CYS A 155 -6.96 -42.26 -7.00
N GLN A 156 -7.23 -42.79 -8.20
CA GLN A 156 -7.33 -42.00 -9.43
C GLN A 156 -8.46 -40.96 -9.29
#